data_AF-A0AAP0WS82-F1
#
_entry.id   AF-A0AAP0WS82-F1
#
_cell.length_a   1.000
_cell.length_b   1.000
_cell.length_c   1.000
_cell.angle_alpha   90.00
_cell.angle_beta   90.00
_cell.angle_gamma   90.00
#
_symmetry.space_group_name_H-M   'P 1'
#
loop_
_entity.id
_entity.type
_entity.pdbx_description
1 polymer ?
#
loop_
_entity_poly.entity_id
_entity_poly.type
_entity_poly.pdbx_seq_one_letter_code
_entity_poly.pdbx_strand_id
1 'polypeptide(L)'
;MVRLTADLIWKSPHFFNAVRERELDLRGNKIAVIENLGATEDQFDTVDLSDNEIVKLENLPYLSRLGTLLINNNRITRINPNIGEYLPKLHTLILTNNRLVNLAEIDPLASFPKLQFLSLLDNNITKKPNYRLYVIHKLKSLRVLDFKKVKNKERVEAENLFASKEVEEEAKRESTKTFTPGEVPNVSEVAEEQRTPKVVAPTPEQIIAIKAAIVNSQTLEEVARLEKALKSGQLPADLKSLDDNTEDLKSLDDNTEANNVIDKDEKMVSDGQDEVDEPKNNDSAPMEQE
;
A
#
# COMPACT_ATOMS: atom_id res chain seq x y z
N MET A 1 -24.43 -1.53 0.89
CA MET A 1 -23.82 -0.76 1.99
C MET A 1 -24.94 -0.33 2.92
N VAL A 2 -24.91 -0.77 4.18
CA VAL A 2 -25.92 -0.40 5.18
C VAL A 2 -25.39 0.78 5.98
N ARG A 3 -26.29 1.70 6.32
CA ARG A 3 -25.98 2.86 7.15
C ARG A 3 -26.12 2.50 8.63
N LEU A 4 -25.18 2.91 9.48
CA LEU A 4 -25.29 2.70 10.93
C LEU A 4 -26.28 3.73 11.50
N THR A 5 -27.55 3.37 11.60
CA THR A 5 -28.62 4.24 12.13
C THR A 5 -28.90 3.96 13.61
N ALA A 6 -29.55 4.90 14.30
CA ALA A 6 -30.02 4.70 15.67
C ALA A 6 -30.98 3.50 15.77
N ASP A 7 -31.89 3.33 14.80
CA ASP A 7 -32.80 2.19 14.74
C ASP A 7 -32.07 0.85 14.62
N LEU A 8 -30.96 0.80 13.87
CA LEU A 8 -30.14 -0.40 13.78
C LEU A 8 -29.54 -0.73 15.16
N ILE A 9 -28.98 0.28 15.84
CA ILE A 9 -28.37 0.12 17.17
C ILE A 9 -29.41 -0.40 18.18
N TRP A 10 -30.60 0.17 18.23
CA TRP A 10 -31.64 -0.23 19.19
C TRP A 10 -32.23 -1.62 18.93
N LYS A 11 -32.21 -2.08 17.67
CA LYS A 11 -32.68 -3.43 17.30
C LYS A 11 -31.58 -4.48 17.36
N SER A 12 -30.33 -4.08 17.50
CA SER A 12 -29.19 -4.98 17.49
C SER A 12 -29.11 -5.79 18.78
N PRO A 13 -28.61 -7.04 18.73
CA PRO A 13 -28.44 -7.85 19.93
C PRO A 13 -27.52 -7.18 20.93
N HIS A 14 -27.91 -7.22 22.20
CA HIS A 14 -27.06 -6.80 23.29
C HIS A 14 -27.19 -7.78 24.47
N PHE A 15 -26.07 -8.12 25.08
CA PHE A 15 -26.02 -9.16 26.11
C PHE A 15 -24.80 -8.95 27.02
N PHE A 16 -24.70 -9.76 28.07
CA PHE A 16 -23.47 -9.86 28.84
C PHE A 16 -22.58 -10.92 28.20
N ASN A 17 -21.38 -10.52 27.77
CA ASN A 17 -20.44 -11.43 27.13
C ASN A 17 -19.75 -12.35 28.16
N ALA A 18 -18.87 -13.23 27.67
CA ALA A 18 -18.20 -14.24 28.50
C ALA A 18 -17.33 -13.66 29.63
N VAL A 19 -16.88 -12.39 29.50
CA VAL A 19 -16.11 -11.67 30.53
C VAL A 19 -16.98 -10.76 31.40
N ARG A 20 -18.31 -10.89 31.31
CA ARG A 20 -19.33 -10.13 32.07
C ARG A 20 -19.37 -8.64 31.74
N GLU A 21 -19.00 -8.27 30.52
CA GLU A 21 -19.13 -6.93 29.96
C GLU A 21 -20.44 -6.82 29.17
N ARG A 22 -21.10 -5.66 29.24
CA ARG A 22 -22.29 -5.39 28.42
C ARG A 22 -21.82 -5.12 26.99
N GLU A 23 -22.19 -6.00 26.09
CA GLU A 23 -21.77 -5.99 24.69
C GLU A 23 -22.92 -5.61 23.77
N LEU A 24 -22.63 -4.74 22.81
CA LEU A 24 -23.48 -4.46 21.65
C LEU A 24 -22.90 -5.16 20.42
N ASP A 25 -23.70 -6.00 19.78
CA ASP A 25 -23.33 -6.76 18.59
C ASP A 25 -23.80 -6.05 17.31
N LEU A 26 -22.86 -5.49 16.55
CA LEU A 26 -23.09 -4.85 15.25
C LEU A 26 -22.43 -5.62 14.10
N ARG A 27 -22.17 -6.92 14.29
CA ARG A 27 -21.45 -7.74 13.30
C ARG A 27 -22.21 -7.94 12.00
N GLY A 28 -21.48 -8.09 10.90
CA GLY A 28 -22.03 -8.61 9.64
C GLY A 28 -23.01 -7.67 8.93
N ASN A 29 -23.12 -6.41 9.36
CA ASN A 29 -24.13 -5.47 8.85
C ASN A 29 -23.71 -4.76 7.55
N LYS A 30 -22.49 -4.98 7.04
CA LYS A 30 -21.94 -4.26 5.88
C LYS A 30 -21.94 -2.74 6.08
N ILE A 31 -21.64 -2.31 7.31
CA ILE A 31 -21.45 -0.90 7.69
C ILE A 31 -20.12 -0.44 7.11
N ALA A 32 -20.09 0.66 6.37
CA ALA A 32 -18.83 1.21 5.84
C ALA A 32 -18.38 2.50 6.52
N VAL A 33 -19.26 3.16 7.28
CA VAL A 33 -18.95 4.38 8.03
C VAL A 33 -19.52 4.24 9.44
N ILE A 34 -18.69 4.51 10.44
CA ILE A 34 -19.15 4.64 11.83
C ILE A 34 -19.85 5.98 11.96
N GLU A 35 -21.07 5.97 12.49
CA GLU A 35 -21.88 7.16 12.78
C GLU A 35 -23.00 6.77 13.76
N ASN A 36 -23.68 7.76 14.33
CA ASN A 36 -24.84 7.58 15.22
C ASN A 36 -24.63 6.69 16.45
N LEU A 37 -23.38 6.35 16.81
CA LEU A 37 -23.07 5.62 18.04
C LEU A 37 -23.48 6.37 19.31
N GLY A 38 -23.86 7.65 19.24
CA GLY A 38 -24.46 8.37 20.36
C GLY A 38 -25.79 7.74 20.83
N ALA A 39 -26.49 7.02 19.94
CA ALA A 39 -27.71 6.28 20.28
C ALA A 39 -27.46 5.10 21.23
N THR A 40 -26.20 4.75 21.49
CA THR A 40 -25.81 3.75 22.50
C THR A 40 -25.92 4.28 23.94
N GLU A 41 -26.06 5.59 24.11
CA GLU A 41 -26.18 6.27 25.42
C GLU A 41 -25.07 5.89 26.42
N ASP A 42 -23.87 5.56 25.92
CA ASP A 42 -22.71 5.15 26.73
C ASP A 42 -23.00 3.98 27.70
N GLN A 43 -23.92 3.07 27.30
CA GLN A 43 -24.37 1.97 28.14
C GLN A 43 -23.52 0.69 28.03
N PHE A 44 -22.62 0.59 27.05
CA PHE A 44 -21.89 -0.64 26.72
C PHE A 44 -20.41 -0.55 27.13
N ASP A 45 -19.88 -1.69 27.59
CA ASP A 45 -18.46 -1.87 27.89
C ASP A 45 -17.70 -2.37 26.64
N THR A 46 -18.37 -3.21 25.84
CA THR A 46 -17.86 -3.75 24.57
C THR A 46 -18.78 -3.36 23.41
N VAL A 47 -18.19 -2.98 22.29
CA VAL A 47 -18.90 -2.85 21.01
C VAL A 47 -18.18 -3.73 19.98
N ASP A 48 -18.93 -4.63 19.34
CA ASP A 48 -18.43 -5.50 18.29
C ASP A 48 -18.89 -5.01 16.90
N LEU A 49 -17.95 -4.48 16.13
CA LEU A 49 -18.11 -4.02 14.75
C LEU A 49 -17.45 -4.98 13.75
N SER A 50 -17.17 -6.23 14.15
CA SER A 50 -16.51 -7.21 13.28
C SER A 50 -17.31 -7.53 12.01
N ASP A 51 -16.63 -7.97 10.95
CA ASP A 51 -17.26 -8.39 9.69
C ASP A 51 -18.11 -7.29 9.03
N ASN A 52 -17.57 -6.08 9.01
CA ASN A 52 -18.15 -4.92 8.33
C ASN A 52 -17.21 -4.41 7.22
N GLU A 53 -17.54 -3.28 6.61
CA GLU A 53 -16.77 -2.69 5.50
C GLU A 53 -16.14 -1.34 5.89
N ILE A 54 -15.90 -1.11 7.19
CA ILE A 54 -15.47 0.17 7.74
C ILE A 54 -14.06 0.50 7.25
N VAL A 55 -13.89 1.71 6.68
CA VAL A 55 -12.62 2.16 6.08
C VAL A 55 -11.79 3.02 7.04
N LYS A 56 -12.46 3.72 7.96
CA LYS A 56 -11.82 4.67 8.89
C LYS A 56 -12.35 4.49 10.30
N LEU A 57 -11.45 4.51 11.27
CA LEU A 57 -11.79 4.54 12.69
C LEU A 57 -11.93 6.01 13.12
N GLU A 58 -13.12 6.57 12.92
CA GLU A 58 -13.46 7.96 13.20
C GLU A 58 -14.94 8.08 13.60
N ASN A 59 -15.43 9.30 13.85
CA ASN A 59 -16.83 9.61 14.19
C ASN A 59 -17.38 8.88 15.43
N LEU A 60 -16.49 8.55 16.37
CA LEU A 60 -16.92 8.04 17.67
C LEU A 60 -17.39 9.21 18.54
N PRO A 61 -18.57 9.11 19.19
CA PRO A 61 -18.94 10.05 20.23
C PRO A 61 -18.07 9.83 21.47
N TYR A 62 -18.15 10.75 22.42
CA TYR A 62 -17.56 10.54 23.73
C TYR A 62 -18.24 9.37 24.45
N LEU A 63 -17.53 8.27 24.67
CA LEU A 63 -17.99 7.07 25.36
C LEU A 63 -17.09 6.82 26.57
N SER A 64 -17.56 7.24 27.75
CA SER A 64 -16.81 7.17 28.99
C SER A 64 -16.75 5.77 29.60
N ARG A 65 -17.60 4.86 29.12
CA ARG A 65 -17.70 3.48 29.60
C ARG A 65 -16.96 2.48 28.74
N LEU A 66 -16.92 2.70 27.42
CA LEU A 66 -16.37 1.73 26.45
C LEU A 66 -14.92 1.35 26.79
N GLY A 67 -14.70 0.07 27.09
CA GLY A 67 -13.39 -0.51 27.44
C GLY A 67 -12.81 -1.37 26.32
N THR A 68 -13.68 -2.03 25.55
CA THR A 68 -13.29 -2.97 24.49
C THR A 68 -13.96 -2.60 23.17
N LEU A 69 -13.16 -2.48 22.11
CA LEU A 69 -13.64 -2.28 20.75
C LEU A 69 -13.12 -3.39 19.85
N LEU A 70 -14.04 -4.20 19.31
CA LEU A 70 -13.73 -5.26 18.35
C LEU A 70 -14.08 -4.74 16.96
N ILE A 71 -13.10 -4.74 16.04
CA ILE A 71 -13.30 -4.25 14.67
C ILE A 71 -12.58 -5.18 13.68
N ASN A 72 -12.69 -6.49 13.94
CA ASN A 72 -12.07 -7.52 13.10
C ASN A 72 -12.65 -7.52 11.69
N ASN A 73 -11.89 -8.01 10.71
CA ASN A 73 -12.40 -8.27 9.36
C ASN A 73 -13.07 -7.04 8.72
N ASN A 74 -12.42 -5.88 8.81
CA ASN A 74 -12.88 -4.63 8.24
C ASN A 74 -11.87 -4.13 7.18
N ARG A 75 -12.01 -2.88 6.73
CA ARG A 75 -11.16 -2.27 5.71
C ARG A 75 -10.42 -1.05 6.25
N ILE A 76 -10.11 -1.03 7.55
CA ILE A 76 -9.52 0.13 8.21
C ILE A 76 -8.16 0.45 7.58
N THR A 77 -8.04 1.67 7.07
CA THR A 77 -6.81 2.23 6.48
C THR A 77 -6.34 3.49 7.19
N ARG A 78 -7.22 4.16 7.94
CA ARG A 78 -6.92 5.40 8.67
C ARG A 78 -7.61 5.43 10.02
N ILE A 79 -6.98 6.12 10.96
CA ILE A 79 -7.46 6.30 12.33
C ILE A 79 -7.46 7.80 12.61
N ASN A 80 -8.53 8.30 13.23
CA ASN A 80 -8.61 9.71 13.62
C ASN A 80 -7.46 10.05 14.60
N PRO A 81 -6.67 11.12 14.35
CA PRO A 81 -5.54 11.53 15.21
C PRO A 81 -5.87 11.69 16.70
N ASN A 82 -7.09 12.13 17.01
CA ASN A 82 -7.55 12.42 18.37
C ASN A 82 -8.54 11.37 18.89
N ILE A 83 -8.50 10.15 18.36
CA ILE A 83 -9.45 9.08 18.71
C ILE A 83 -9.53 8.80 20.23
N GLY A 84 -8.42 9.00 20.95
CA GLY A 84 -8.34 8.82 22.40
C GLY A 84 -9.12 9.83 23.24
N GLU A 85 -9.44 11.01 22.71
CA GLU A 85 -10.28 12.00 23.40
C GLU A 85 -11.72 11.51 23.57
N TYR A 86 -12.19 10.70 22.62
CA TYR A 86 -13.55 10.17 22.60
C TYR A 86 -13.71 8.90 23.46
N LEU A 87 -12.64 8.13 23.65
CA LEU A 87 -12.69 6.85 24.38
C LEU A 87 -11.68 6.80 25.55
N PRO A 88 -11.92 7.55 26.64
CA PRO A 88 -10.95 7.70 27.73
C PRO A 88 -10.71 6.42 28.55
N LYS A 89 -11.57 5.41 28.45
CA LYS A 89 -11.43 4.12 29.16
C LYS A 89 -11.03 2.95 28.27
N LEU A 90 -10.86 3.15 26.97
CA LEU A 90 -10.53 2.06 26.06
C LEU A 90 -9.19 1.42 26.45
N HIS A 91 -9.23 0.13 26.76
CA HIS A 91 -8.07 -0.66 27.13
C HIS A 91 -7.80 -1.81 26.16
N THR A 92 -8.81 -2.25 25.40
CA THR A 92 -8.70 -3.33 24.42
C THR A 92 -9.18 -2.86 23.05
N LEU A 93 -8.30 -2.94 22.05
CA LEU A 93 -8.63 -2.65 20.65
C LEU A 93 -8.16 -3.80 19.77
N ILE A 94 -9.10 -4.45 19.08
CA ILE A 94 -8.80 -5.58 18.19
C ILE A 94 -9.04 -5.15 16.74
N LEU A 95 -7.95 -4.95 16.01
CA LEU A 95 -7.91 -4.53 14.60
C LEU A 95 -7.45 -5.66 13.68
N THR A 96 -7.60 -6.93 14.10
CA THR A 96 -7.17 -8.10 13.30
C THR A 96 -7.84 -8.09 11.92
N ASN A 97 -7.08 -8.45 10.89
CA ASN A 97 -7.54 -8.54 9.50
C ASN A 97 -8.18 -7.23 9.00
N ASN A 98 -7.37 -6.17 9.00
CA ASN A 98 -7.69 -4.86 8.44
C ASN A 98 -6.64 -4.47 7.38
N ARG A 99 -6.67 -3.21 6.92
CA ARG A 99 -5.86 -2.74 5.79
C ARG A 99 -4.87 -1.64 6.17
N LEU A 100 -4.38 -1.64 7.40
CA LEU A 100 -3.30 -0.75 7.81
C LEU A 100 -2.00 -1.17 7.12
N VAL A 101 -1.31 -0.21 6.51
CA VAL A 101 -0.12 -0.45 5.67
C VAL A 101 1.12 0.21 6.26
N ASN A 102 0.98 1.43 6.77
CA ASN A 102 2.11 2.28 7.13
C ASN A 102 2.27 2.41 8.64
N LEU A 103 3.53 2.55 9.10
CA LEU A 103 3.81 2.72 10.53
C LEU A 103 3.18 4.01 11.08
N ALA A 104 3.12 5.09 10.29
CA ALA A 104 2.49 6.33 10.71
C ALA A 104 0.97 6.21 10.98
N GLU A 105 0.29 5.21 10.43
CA GLU A 105 -1.16 5.03 10.62
C GLU A 105 -1.52 4.58 12.05
N ILE A 106 -0.54 4.07 12.82
CA ILE A 106 -0.75 3.69 14.23
C ILE A 106 -0.48 4.82 15.21
N ASP A 107 0.17 5.90 14.78
CA ASP A 107 0.50 7.04 15.65
C ASP A 107 -0.72 7.61 16.40
N PRO A 108 -1.91 7.72 15.78
CA PRO A 108 -3.13 8.13 16.48
C PRO A 108 -3.50 7.27 17.70
N LEU A 109 -3.12 5.99 17.73
CA LEU A 109 -3.41 5.09 18.85
C LEU A 109 -2.68 5.51 20.14
N ALA A 110 -1.61 6.31 20.03
CA ALA A 110 -0.91 6.86 21.18
C ALA A 110 -1.76 7.85 21.99
N SER A 111 -2.83 8.38 21.39
CA SER A 111 -3.79 9.26 22.09
C SER A 111 -4.63 8.52 23.15
N PHE A 112 -4.73 7.18 23.09
CA PHE A 112 -5.51 6.43 24.07
C PHE A 112 -4.79 6.36 25.42
N PRO A 113 -5.37 6.91 26.51
CA PRO A 113 -4.69 7.01 27.80
C PRO A 113 -4.52 5.65 28.50
N LYS A 114 -5.35 4.65 28.15
CA LYS A 114 -5.44 3.36 28.87
C LYS A 114 -5.29 2.14 27.97
N LEU A 115 -4.89 2.29 26.70
CA LEU A 115 -4.77 1.16 25.80
C LEU A 115 -3.69 0.17 26.28
N GLN A 116 -4.08 -1.08 26.54
CA GLN A 116 -3.23 -2.14 27.08
C GLN A 116 -3.16 -3.38 26.19
N PHE A 117 -4.21 -3.68 25.45
CA PHE A 117 -4.34 -4.85 24.60
C PHE A 117 -4.62 -4.41 23.17
N LEU A 118 -3.71 -4.73 22.26
CA LEU A 118 -3.82 -4.41 20.85
C LEU A 118 -3.53 -5.64 20.00
N SER A 119 -4.36 -5.87 18.99
CA SER A 119 -4.08 -6.82 17.92
C SER A 119 -4.15 -6.11 16.58
N LEU A 120 -3.07 -6.20 15.80
CA LEU A 120 -2.96 -5.73 14.43
C LEU A 120 -2.62 -6.89 13.48
N LEU A 121 -2.76 -8.13 13.94
CA LEU A 121 -2.57 -9.32 13.12
C LEU A 121 -3.33 -9.22 11.79
N ASP A 122 -2.77 -9.83 10.76
CA ASP A 122 -3.35 -9.85 9.40
C ASP A 122 -3.58 -8.46 8.79
N ASN A 123 -2.84 -7.44 9.25
CA ASN A 123 -2.68 -6.16 8.54
C ASN A 123 -1.35 -6.14 7.78
N ASN A 124 -1.27 -5.37 6.69
CA ASN A 124 -0.04 -5.25 5.91
C ASN A 124 1.11 -4.57 6.68
N ILE A 125 0.78 -3.73 7.66
CA ILE A 125 1.75 -3.11 8.57
C ILE A 125 2.61 -4.14 9.31
N THR A 126 2.09 -5.33 9.60
CA THR A 126 2.82 -6.38 10.33
C THR A 126 4.02 -6.93 9.56
N LYS A 127 4.05 -6.73 8.23
CA LYS A 127 5.15 -7.15 7.35
C LYS A 127 6.28 -6.12 7.27
N LYS A 128 6.09 -4.92 7.84
CA LYS A 128 7.09 -3.85 7.82
C LYS A 128 8.26 -4.16 8.76
N PRO A 129 9.50 -3.77 8.41
CA PRO A 129 10.64 -3.93 9.31
C PRO A 129 10.39 -3.17 10.61
N ASN A 130 10.88 -3.72 11.72
CA ASN A 130 10.77 -3.14 13.06
C ASN A 130 9.34 -2.80 13.53
N TYR A 131 8.29 -3.30 12.85
CA TYR A 131 6.88 -3.04 13.17
C TYR A 131 6.59 -3.19 14.67
N ARG A 132 6.97 -4.33 15.25
CA ARG A 132 6.70 -4.64 16.65
C ARG A 132 7.39 -3.66 17.60
N LEU A 133 8.66 -3.36 17.35
CA LEU A 133 9.44 -2.42 18.17
C LEU A 133 8.88 -1.00 18.03
N TYR A 134 8.48 -0.59 16.82
CA TYR A 134 7.87 0.71 16.56
C TYR A 134 6.57 0.89 17.34
N VAL A 135 5.66 -0.10 17.29
CA VAL A 135 4.40 -0.07 18.06
C VAL A 135 4.68 0.00 19.57
N ILE A 136 5.64 -0.78 20.08
CA ILE A 136 6.04 -0.73 21.50
C ILE A 136 6.64 0.61 21.88
N HIS A 137 7.44 1.21 20.99
CA HIS A 137 8.03 2.53 21.19
C HIS A 137 6.93 3.60 21.24
N LYS A 138 5.95 3.55 20.34
CA LYS A 138 4.90 4.55 20.24
C LYS A 138 3.85 4.42 21.34
N LEU A 139 3.43 3.18 21.65
CA LEU A 139 2.37 2.87 22.60
C LEU A 139 2.94 2.38 23.93
N LYS A 140 3.47 3.32 24.73
CA LYS A 140 4.17 2.97 25.98
C LYS A 140 3.28 2.25 27.01
N SER A 141 1.97 2.46 27.01
CA SER A 141 1.00 1.79 27.92
C SER A 141 0.73 0.32 27.59
N LEU A 142 1.15 -0.16 26.42
CA LEU A 142 0.75 -1.46 25.89
C LEU A 142 1.34 -2.65 26.67
N ARG A 143 0.50 -3.59 27.07
CA ARG A 143 0.90 -4.80 27.82
C ARG A 143 0.97 -6.04 26.94
N VAL A 144 0.06 -6.14 25.96
CA VAL A 144 -0.03 -7.27 25.04
C VAL A 144 -0.23 -6.71 23.62
N LEU A 145 0.63 -7.17 22.71
CA LEU A 145 0.56 -6.85 21.29
C LEU A 145 0.50 -8.17 20.51
N ASP A 146 -0.51 -8.31 19.65
CA ASP A 146 -0.70 -9.49 18.79
C ASP A 146 -0.73 -10.79 19.60
N PHE A 147 -1.48 -10.77 20.71
CA PHE A 147 -1.59 -11.85 21.70
C PHE A 147 -0.26 -12.25 22.37
N LYS A 148 0.81 -11.46 22.20
CA LYS A 148 2.11 -11.66 22.84
C LYS A 148 2.38 -10.57 23.86
N LYS A 149 2.71 -10.97 25.09
CA LYS A 149 3.10 -10.05 26.17
C LYS A 149 4.32 -9.23 25.76
N VAL A 150 4.26 -7.92 25.95
CA VAL A 150 5.38 -7.00 25.74
C VAL A 150 6.35 -7.13 26.92
N LYS A 151 7.61 -7.48 26.63
CA LYS A 151 8.66 -7.62 27.66
C LYS A 151 9.48 -6.35 27.79
N ASN A 152 10.10 -6.15 28.95
CA ASN A 152 10.97 -4.99 29.19
C ASN A 152 12.20 -4.97 28.26
N LYS A 153 12.73 -6.13 27.86
CA LYS A 153 13.84 -6.20 26.89
C LYS A 153 13.49 -5.52 25.56
N GLU A 154 12.30 -5.82 25.02
CA GLU A 154 11.79 -5.22 23.78
C GLU A 154 11.58 -3.72 23.93
N ARG A 155 11.18 -3.25 25.13
CA ARG A 155 11.01 -1.81 25.40
C ARG A 155 12.32 -1.05 25.37
N VAL A 156 13.38 -1.61 25.96
CA VAL A 156 14.71 -1.00 25.95
C VAL A 156 15.28 -1.00 24.52
N GLU A 157 15.12 -2.11 23.80
CA GLU A 157 15.53 -2.21 22.39
C GLU A 157 14.80 -1.20 21.50
N ALA A 158 13.48 -1.08 21.65
CA ALA A 158 12.67 -0.12 20.92
C ALA A 158 13.02 1.35 21.28
N GLU A 159 13.35 1.63 22.54
CA GLU A 159 13.82 2.96 22.95
C GLU A 159 15.17 3.30 22.31
N ASN A 160 16.12 2.35 22.33
CA ASN A 160 17.44 2.57 21.74
C ASN A 160 17.37 2.74 20.21
N LEU A 161 16.52 1.95 19.54
CA LEU A 161 16.39 1.99 18.08
C LEU A 161 15.74 3.29 17.60
N PHE A 162 14.74 3.80 18.33
CA PHE A 162 13.97 5.00 17.96
C PHE A 162 14.29 6.22 18.85
N ALA A 163 15.46 6.25 19.49
CA ALA A 163 15.86 7.34 20.38
C ALA A 163 15.99 8.68 19.62
N SER A 164 16.47 8.63 18.38
CA SER A 164 16.58 9.79 17.50
C SER A 164 15.33 9.95 16.64
N LYS A 165 14.75 11.16 16.65
CA LYS A 165 13.59 11.51 15.81
C LYS A 165 13.82 11.25 14.32
N GLU A 166 15.06 11.37 13.84
CA GLU A 166 15.41 11.09 12.44
C GLU A 166 15.12 9.64 12.04
N VAL A 167 15.45 8.67 12.90
CA VAL A 167 15.22 7.24 12.67
C VAL A 167 13.72 6.90 12.76
N GLU A 168 12.99 7.54 13.67
CA GLU A 168 11.53 7.39 13.74
C GLU A 168 10.87 7.90 12.45
N GLU A 169 11.31 9.06 11.95
CA GLU A 169 10.80 9.64 10.71
C GLU A 169 11.22 8.85 9.46
N GLU A 170 12.42 8.27 9.44
CA GLU A 170 12.86 7.39 8.37
C GLU A 170 12.03 6.11 8.31
N ALA A 171 11.75 5.48 9.46
CA ALA A 171 10.86 4.32 9.54
C ALA A 171 9.44 4.63 9.03
N LYS A 172 8.96 5.87 9.22
CA LYS A 172 7.71 6.35 8.62
C LYS A 172 7.85 6.57 7.10
N ARG A 173 8.96 7.13 6.60
CA ARG A 173 9.17 7.46 5.18
C ARG A 173 9.48 6.26 4.29
N GLU A 174 10.20 5.26 4.78
CA GLU A 174 10.40 4.02 4.03
C GLU A 174 9.05 3.34 3.68
N SER A 175 7.99 3.66 4.43
CA SER A 175 6.65 3.16 4.17
C SER A 175 5.88 3.92 3.08
N THR A 176 6.20 5.19 2.78
CA THR A 176 5.47 6.02 1.79
C THR A 176 5.96 5.90 0.35
N LYS A 177 7.07 5.20 0.08
CA LYS A 177 7.56 4.93 -1.29
C LYS A 177 6.75 3.83 -2.00
N THR A 178 5.43 3.89 -1.96
CA THR A 178 4.57 3.05 -2.80
C THR A 178 4.25 3.81 -4.09
N PHE A 179 4.72 3.27 -5.21
CA PHE A 179 4.58 3.77 -6.57
C PHE A 179 3.11 4.02 -6.96
N THR A 180 2.77 5.23 -7.38
CA THR A 180 1.52 5.58 -8.07
C THR A 180 1.78 5.75 -9.57
N PRO A 181 1.33 4.83 -10.44
CA PRO A 181 1.27 5.09 -11.86
C PRO A 181 0.01 5.91 -12.17
N GLY A 182 0.22 7.16 -12.58
CA GLY A 182 -0.80 7.99 -13.22
C GLY A 182 -1.28 9.17 -12.40
N GLU A 183 -0.58 10.30 -12.49
CA GLU A 183 -1.20 11.61 -12.35
C GLU A 183 -0.39 12.64 -13.15
N VAL A 184 -1.01 13.18 -14.19
CA VAL A 184 -0.49 14.30 -15.00
C VAL A 184 -0.67 15.60 -14.21
N PRO A 185 0.39 16.35 -13.90
CA PRO A 185 0.23 17.67 -13.29
C PRO A 185 0.01 18.71 -14.40
N ASN A 186 -1.19 19.27 -14.43
CA ASN A 186 -1.47 20.54 -15.07
C ASN A 186 -0.93 21.65 -14.17
N VAL A 187 0.04 22.44 -14.63
CA VAL A 187 0.70 23.49 -13.83
C VAL A 187 0.44 24.85 -14.47
N SER A 188 -0.38 25.65 -13.82
CA SER A 188 -0.42 27.10 -13.97
C SER A 188 0.31 27.75 -12.78
N GLU A 189 1.39 28.47 -13.11
CA GLU A 189 1.98 29.70 -12.52
C GLU A 189 1.56 30.06 -11.07
N VAL A 190 2.40 30.48 -10.12
CA VAL A 190 3.64 31.29 -10.10
C VAL A 190 4.25 31.19 -8.69
N ALA A 191 5.59 31.11 -8.55
CA ALA A 191 6.39 31.72 -7.46
C ALA A 191 7.89 31.44 -7.66
N GLU A 192 8.70 32.47 -7.42
CA GLU A 192 10.10 32.61 -7.81
C GLU A 192 11.14 31.97 -6.87
N GLU A 193 12.36 31.83 -7.44
CA GLU A 193 13.69 31.79 -6.80
C GLU A 193 14.16 30.53 -6.02
N GLN A 194 15.06 29.76 -6.66
CA GLN A 194 16.50 29.72 -6.32
C GLN A 194 17.30 28.83 -7.31
N ARG A 195 18.44 29.35 -7.76
CA ARG A 195 19.29 28.82 -8.82
C ARG A 195 20.07 27.56 -8.40
N THR A 196 19.81 26.45 -9.08
CA THR A 196 20.77 25.34 -9.30
C THR A 196 20.60 24.86 -10.75
N PRO A 197 21.66 24.45 -11.46
CA PRO A 197 21.59 24.21 -12.90
C PRO A 197 20.69 22.99 -13.21
N LYS A 198 19.55 23.26 -13.87
CA LYS A 198 18.60 22.27 -14.36
C LYS A 198 19.29 21.33 -15.36
N VAL A 199 19.16 20.03 -15.13
CA VAL A 199 19.51 18.97 -16.08
C VAL A 199 18.51 19.04 -17.22
N VAL A 200 18.92 19.63 -18.35
CA VAL A 200 18.13 19.70 -19.58
C VAL A 200 18.28 18.37 -20.30
N ALA A 201 17.18 17.64 -20.48
CA ALA A 201 17.16 16.46 -21.32
C ALA A 201 17.51 16.84 -22.78
N PRO A 202 18.29 16.04 -23.51
CA PRO A 202 18.77 16.40 -24.84
C PRO A 202 17.62 16.49 -25.84
N THR A 203 17.68 17.48 -26.74
CA THR A 203 16.69 17.67 -27.79
C THR A 203 16.73 16.52 -28.81
N PRO A 204 15.62 16.23 -29.53
CA PRO A 204 15.59 15.16 -30.53
C PRO A 204 16.70 15.26 -31.59
N GLU A 205 17.08 16.48 -31.98
CA GLU A 205 18.17 16.75 -32.93
C GLU A 205 19.54 16.34 -32.40
N GLN A 206 19.79 16.53 -31.10
CA GLN A 206 21.04 16.12 -30.44
C GLN A 206 21.17 14.60 -30.36
N ILE A 207 20.05 13.89 -30.17
CA ILE A 207 20.03 12.43 -30.17
C ILE A 207 20.36 11.89 -31.56
N ILE A 208 19.88 12.55 -32.63
CA ILE A 208 20.18 12.17 -34.01
C ILE A 208 21.67 12.40 -34.31
N ALA A 209 22.24 13.53 -33.88
CA ALA A 209 23.67 13.82 -34.04
C ALA A 209 24.56 12.82 -33.30
N ILE A 210 24.20 12.43 -32.07
CA ILE A 210 24.94 11.40 -31.32
C ILE A 210 24.88 10.04 -32.01
N LYS A 211 23.70 9.63 -32.51
CA LYS A 211 23.56 8.38 -33.25
C LYS A 211 24.39 8.37 -34.53
N ALA A 212 24.41 9.48 -35.27
CA ALA A 212 25.26 9.63 -36.47
C ALA A 212 26.75 9.59 -36.12
N ALA A 213 27.17 10.21 -35.01
CA ALA A 213 28.55 10.20 -34.54
C ALA A 213 29.01 8.80 -34.11
N ILE A 214 28.12 8.00 -33.48
CA ILE A 214 28.41 6.59 -33.14
C ILE A 214 28.67 5.79 -34.42
N VAL A 215 27.82 5.94 -35.44
CA VAL A 215 27.95 5.22 -36.73
C VAL A 215 29.24 5.57 -37.46
N ASN A 216 29.71 6.82 -37.35
CA ASN A 216 30.92 7.29 -38.02
C ASN A 216 32.22 7.12 -37.21
N SER A 217 32.13 6.68 -35.95
CA SER A 217 33.30 6.56 -35.08
C SER A 217 34.17 5.34 -35.44
N GLN A 218 35.49 5.54 -35.48
CA GLN A 218 36.46 4.53 -35.90
C GLN A 218 37.15 3.83 -34.73
N THR A 219 36.84 4.21 -33.50
CA THR A 219 37.48 3.68 -32.28
C THR A 219 36.42 3.27 -31.25
N LEU A 220 36.67 2.14 -30.59
CA LEU A 220 35.75 1.54 -29.62
C LEU A 220 35.56 2.41 -28.36
N GLU A 221 36.57 3.20 -28.01
CA GLU A 221 36.56 4.12 -26.88
C GLU A 221 35.63 5.32 -27.13
N GLU A 222 35.56 5.81 -28.38
CA GLU A 222 34.66 6.89 -28.79
C GLU A 222 33.20 6.41 -28.75
N VAL A 223 32.93 5.19 -29.26
CA VAL A 223 31.62 4.53 -29.19
C VAL A 223 31.15 4.43 -27.75
N ALA A 224 32.00 3.90 -26.85
CA ALA A 224 31.63 3.73 -25.44
C ALA A 224 31.35 5.06 -24.72
N ARG A 225 32.10 6.12 -25.07
CA ARG A 225 31.87 7.47 -24.54
C ARG A 225 30.54 8.06 -25.04
N LEU A 226 30.23 7.90 -26.32
CA LEU A 226 29.00 8.41 -26.95
C LEU A 226 27.75 7.62 -26.51
N GLU A 227 27.84 6.30 -26.35
CA GLU A 227 26.78 5.47 -25.77
C GLU A 227 26.50 5.84 -24.31
N LYS A 228 27.55 6.10 -23.53
CA LYS A 228 27.42 6.58 -22.15
C LYS A 228 26.75 7.95 -22.10
N ALA A 229 27.07 8.84 -23.02
CA ALA A 229 26.45 10.16 -23.15
C ALA A 229 24.96 10.06 -23.54
N LEU A 230 24.60 9.13 -24.44
CA LEU A 230 23.21 8.85 -24.80
C LEU A 230 22.42 8.30 -23.61
N LYS A 231 23.04 7.43 -22.81
CA LYS A 231 22.40 6.79 -21.63
C LYS A 231 22.32 7.74 -20.43
N SER A 232 23.28 8.65 -20.27
CA SER A 232 23.30 9.64 -19.19
C SER A 232 22.56 10.93 -19.52
N GLY A 233 22.19 11.14 -20.79
CA GLY A 233 21.52 12.35 -21.26
C GLY A 233 22.38 13.62 -21.18
N GLN A 234 23.70 13.49 -21.00
CA GLN A 234 24.64 14.63 -20.96
C GLN A 234 25.40 14.72 -22.28
N LEU A 235 25.19 15.81 -23.02
CA LEU A 235 25.90 16.07 -24.27
C LEU A 235 27.41 16.32 -24.00
N PRO A 236 28.33 15.63 -24.68
CA PRO A 236 29.76 15.93 -24.60
C PRO A 236 30.04 17.37 -25.06
N ALA A 237 30.95 18.07 -24.38
CA ALA A 237 31.28 19.47 -24.66
C ALA A 237 31.75 19.70 -26.11
N ASP A 238 32.33 18.68 -26.73
CA ASP A 238 32.94 18.71 -28.07
C ASP A 238 31.90 18.76 -29.21
N LEU A 239 30.61 18.43 -28.94
CA LEU A 239 29.50 18.53 -29.90
C LEU A 239 28.70 19.83 -29.80
N LYS A 240 29.00 20.71 -28.83
CA LYS A 240 28.26 21.98 -28.63
C LYS A 240 28.50 23.03 -29.74
N SER A 241 29.43 22.79 -30.67
CA SER A 241 29.80 23.75 -31.72
C SER A 241 29.32 23.37 -33.12
N LEU A 242 28.36 22.45 -33.25
CA LEU A 242 27.83 22.02 -34.55
C LEU A 242 26.61 22.83 -35.03
N ASP A 243 26.25 23.91 -34.34
CA ASP A 243 25.11 24.77 -34.69
C ASP A 243 25.27 25.55 -36.01
N ASP A 244 26.39 25.45 -36.74
CA ASP A 244 26.67 26.28 -37.92
C ASP A 244 26.70 25.57 -39.29
N ASN A 245 26.48 24.25 -39.40
CA ASN A 245 26.43 23.59 -40.72
C ASN A 245 25.46 22.40 -40.78
N THR A 246 24.16 22.68 -40.91
CA THR A 246 23.16 21.67 -41.25
C THR A 246 22.26 22.18 -42.37
N GLU A 247 22.75 22.14 -43.61
CA GLU A 247 21.89 22.13 -44.81
C GLU A 247 21.94 20.79 -45.57
N ASP A 248 22.96 19.95 -45.38
CA ASP A 248 23.06 18.67 -46.10
C ASP A 248 22.90 17.50 -45.13
N LEU A 249 21.68 16.91 -45.07
CA LEU A 249 21.43 15.50 -44.68
C LEU A 249 19.94 15.10 -44.69
N LYS A 250 19.03 15.97 -45.13
CA LYS A 250 17.65 15.56 -45.48
C LYS A 250 17.63 14.85 -46.84
N SER A 251 18.05 13.59 -46.91
CA SER A 251 17.64 12.67 -48.00
C SER A 251 18.26 11.28 -47.83
N LEU A 252 17.83 10.50 -46.85
CA LEU A 252 17.98 9.05 -46.90
C LEU A 252 16.77 8.38 -46.25
N ASP A 253 15.60 8.60 -46.86
CA ASP A 253 14.48 7.66 -46.80
C ASP A 253 13.96 7.56 -48.25
N ASP A 254 14.30 6.46 -48.93
CA ASP A 254 13.44 5.71 -49.86
C ASP A 254 14.26 4.78 -50.79
N ASN A 255 13.88 3.49 -50.79
CA ASN A 255 14.20 2.40 -51.74
C ASN A 255 15.66 1.89 -51.78
N THR A 256 15.97 0.58 -51.80
CA THR A 256 15.28 -0.51 -52.50
C THR A 256 15.73 -1.88 -51.96
N GLU A 257 14.84 -2.86 -52.12
CA GLU A 257 14.90 -4.27 -51.75
C GLU A 257 16.01 -5.12 -52.42
N ALA A 258 16.10 -6.36 -51.90
CA ALA A 258 16.52 -7.61 -52.54
C ALA A 258 17.98 -8.06 -52.38
N ASN A 259 18.17 -9.09 -51.54
CA ASN A 259 18.40 -10.44 -52.08
C ASN A 259 18.30 -11.51 -50.99
N ASN A 260 17.44 -12.49 -51.25
CA ASN A 260 17.28 -13.72 -50.49
C ASN A 260 17.21 -14.87 -51.50
N VAL A 261 18.19 -15.77 -51.50
CA VAL A 261 18.33 -17.00 -52.33
C VAL A 261 19.45 -17.81 -51.64
N ILE A 262 19.43 -19.11 -51.29
CA ILE A 262 18.60 -20.33 -51.44
C ILE A 262 19.23 -21.33 -50.42
N ASP A 263 18.49 -22.14 -49.64
CA ASP A 263 18.12 -23.58 -49.88
C ASP A 263 17.17 -23.99 -48.72
N LYS A 264 15.93 -24.51 -48.87
CA LYS A 264 15.43 -25.80 -49.44
C LYS A 264 16.09 -27.02 -48.78
N ASP A 265 15.44 -28.09 -48.32
CA ASP A 265 14.08 -28.67 -48.29
C ASP A 265 13.99 -29.46 -46.95
N GLU A 266 12.87 -29.78 -46.30
CA GLU A 266 11.87 -30.80 -46.69
C GLU A 266 10.56 -30.64 -45.88
N LYS A 267 9.47 -31.10 -46.52
CA LYS A 267 8.07 -31.06 -46.11
C LYS A 267 7.66 -32.28 -45.25
N MET A 268 6.41 -32.20 -44.78
CA MET A 268 5.44 -33.28 -44.46
C MET A 268 5.35 -33.63 -42.96
N VAL A 269 4.20 -33.80 -42.31
CA VAL A 269 2.81 -33.94 -42.78
C VAL A 269 1.81 -33.68 -41.63
N SER A 270 0.63 -33.21 -42.03
CA SER A 270 -0.74 -33.18 -41.45
C SER A 270 -1.10 -33.75 -40.07
N ASP A 271 -2.11 -33.08 -39.49
CA ASP A 271 -3.37 -33.60 -38.93
C ASP A 271 -3.40 -34.67 -37.83
N GLY A 272 -4.24 -34.39 -36.84
CA GLY A 272 -4.70 -35.37 -35.84
C GLY A 272 -5.50 -34.72 -34.72
N GLN A 273 -6.78 -34.42 -34.98
CA GLN A 273 -7.81 -34.47 -33.94
C GLN A 273 -7.89 -35.91 -33.45
N ASP A 274 -8.07 -36.13 -32.15
CA ASP A 274 -8.88 -37.23 -31.67
C ASP A 274 -9.51 -36.88 -30.31
N GLU A 275 -10.83 -37.11 -30.28
CA GLU A 275 -11.71 -37.08 -29.12
C GLU A 275 -11.56 -38.35 -28.25
N VAL A 276 -12.35 -38.34 -27.17
CA VAL A 276 -12.88 -39.48 -26.38
C VAL A 276 -11.93 -40.13 -25.35
N ASP A 277 -12.23 -39.94 -24.06
CA ASP A 277 -12.97 -40.95 -23.30
C ASP A 277 -13.26 -40.50 -21.85
N GLU A 278 -14.56 -40.33 -21.55
CA GLU A 278 -15.13 -40.49 -20.21
C GLU A 278 -14.97 -41.96 -19.77
N PRO A 279 -14.99 -42.20 -18.45
CA PRO A 279 -15.89 -43.25 -18.00
C PRO A 279 -16.84 -42.74 -16.91
N LYS A 280 -18.12 -42.95 -17.20
CA LYS A 280 -19.21 -43.08 -16.25
C LYS A 280 -18.82 -44.07 -15.15
N ASN A 281 -19.00 -43.68 -13.89
CA ASN A 281 -19.34 -44.64 -12.86
C ASN A 281 -20.58 -44.14 -12.11
N ASN A 282 -21.61 -44.94 -12.29
CA ASN A 282 -22.90 -44.92 -11.66
C ASN A 282 -22.75 -45.74 -10.38
N ASP A 283 -23.05 -45.17 -9.21
CA ASP A 283 -23.55 -46.02 -8.14
C ASP A 283 -24.53 -45.29 -7.23
N SER A 284 -25.63 -45.98 -7.00
CA SER A 284 -26.87 -45.53 -6.42
C SER A 284 -27.22 -46.48 -5.29
N ALA A 285 -27.33 -45.98 -4.07
CA ALA A 285 -28.21 -46.53 -3.02
C ALA A 285 -28.30 -45.58 -1.82
N PRO A 286 -29.50 -45.13 -1.43
CA PRO A 286 -29.80 -44.71 -0.07
C PRO A 286 -30.24 -45.94 0.75
N MET A 287 -29.87 -46.01 2.03
CA MET A 287 -30.42 -47.00 2.96
C MET A 287 -30.98 -46.29 4.20
N GLU A 288 -32.23 -46.60 4.48
CA GLU A 288 -33.10 -46.13 5.56
C GLU A 288 -32.82 -46.80 6.93
N GLN A 289 -33.34 -46.16 7.99
CA GLN A 289 -33.75 -46.67 9.33
C GLN A 289 -32.61 -47.05 10.30
N GLU A 290 -32.60 -46.70 11.60
CA GLU A 290 -33.64 -46.30 12.58
C GLU A 290 -33.31 -44.98 13.32
#